data_AF-A5CSH9-F1
#
_entry.id   AF-A5CSH9-F1
#
_cell.length_a   1.000
_cell.length_b   1.000
_cell.length_c   1.000
_cell.angle_alpha   90.00
_cell.angle_beta   90.00
_cell.angle_gamma   90.00
#
_symmetry.space_group_name_H-M   'P 1'
#
loop_
_entity.id
_entity.type
_entity.pdbx_description
1 polymer ?
#
loop_
_entity_poly.entity_id
_entity_poly.type
_entity_poly.pdbx_seq_one_letter_code
_entity_poly.pdbx_strand_id
1 'polypeptide(L)' 'MSDDPDDSARAGSAPGPDSDDGRDVAEELVSRLQLIEEQPLGDRAAAFALLHDELRARLEGGDGAATRG' A
#
# COMPACT_ATOMS: atom_id res chain seq x y z
N MET A 1 -31.31 37.21 16.14
CA MET A 1 -30.81 36.12 17.00
C MET A 1 -30.08 35.17 16.08
N SER A 2 -28.77 35.22 16.13
CA SER A 2 -27.87 34.32 15.43
C SER A 2 -27.60 33.16 16.37
N ASP A 3 -28.05 31.98 16.00
CA ASP A 3 -27.57 30.72 16.57
C ASP A 3 -27.67 29.69 15.45
N ASP A 4 -26.58 29.55 14.71
CA ASP A 4 -26.30 28.33 13.96
C ASP A 4 -25.01 27.75 14.55
N PRO A 5 -25.14 26.80 15.50
CA PRO A 5 -24.01 25.99 15.90
C PRO A 5 -24.44 24.52 15.89
N ASP A 6 -24.38 23.86 14.74
CA ASP A 6 -24.01 22.45 14.69
C ASP A 6 -23.89 22.01 13.23
N ASP A 7 -22.66 21.90 12.73
CA ASP A 7 -22.21 20.70 12.00
C ASP A 7 -20.71 20.77 11.70
N SER A 8 -19.91 21.19 12.69
CA SER A 8 -18.45 21.00 12.65
C SER A 8 -18.04 19.64 13.23
N ALA A 9 -19.00 18.72 13.37
CA ALA A 9 -18.75 17.33 13.69
C ALA A 9 -18.05 16.69 12.49
N ARG A 10 -16.72 16.89 12.48
CA ARG A 10 -15.71 16.08 11.81
C ARG A 10 -16.28 14.73 11.38
N ALA A 11 -16.83 14.68 10.17
CA ALA A 11 -16.96 13.45 9.44
C ALA A 11 -15.54 13.02 9.14
N GLY A 12 -14.92 12.32 10.10
CA GLY A 12 -13.70 11.58 9.86
C GLY A 12 -14.00 10.73 8.65
N SER A 13 -13.33 11.05 7.55
CA SER A 13 -13.40 10.33 6.28
C SER A 13 -13.28 8.85 6.61
N ALA A 14 -14.41 8.14 6.61
CA ALA A 14 -14.40 6.72 6.87
C ALA A 14 -13.51 6.09 5.79
N PRO A 15 -12.49 5.31 6.16
CA PRO A 15 -11.67 4.61 5.16
C PRO A 15 -12.62 3.79 4.31
N GLY A 16 -12.66 4.08 3.00
CA GLY A 16 -13.39 3.25 2.05
C GLY A 16 -12.84 1.81 2.08
N PRO A 17 -13.57 0.82 1.56
CA PRO A 17 -13.14 -0.59 1.56
C PRO A 17 -11.73 -0.80 0.96
N ASP A 18 -11.32 0.05 0.01
CA ASP A 18 -9.99 0.01 -0.61
C ASP A 18 -8.84 0.47 0.31
N SER A 19 -9.16 1.19 1.39
CA SER A 19 -8.18 1.69 2.37
C SER A 19 -7.71 0.61 3.36
N ASP A 20 -8.41 -0.52 3.43
CA ASP A 20 -8.00 -1.70 4.22
C ASP A 20 -7.08 -2.58 3.38
N ASP A 21 -7.45 -2.86 2.12
CA ASP A 21 -6.64 -3.61 1.16
C ASP A 21 -5.25 -2.99 0.93
N GLY A 22 -5.19 -1.65 0.78
CA GLY A 22 -3.92 -0.94 0.66
C GLY A 22 -3.03 -1.01 1.91
N ARG A 23 -3.61 -1.21 3.10
CA ARG A 23 -2.84 -1.39 4.34
C ARG A 23 -2.30 -2.81 4.43
N ASP A 24 -3.10 -3.82 4.10
CA ASP A 24 -2.66 -5.22 4.09
C ASP A 24 -1.50 -5.44 3.11
N VAL A 25 -1.57 -4.84 1.92
CA VAL A 25 -0.46 -4.89 0.93
C VAL A 25 0.81 -4.21 1.45
N ALA A 26 0.68 -3.09 2.17
CA ALA A 26 1.82 -2.41 2.76
C ALA A 26 2.48 -3.24 3.88
N GLU A 27 1.67 -3.90 4.72
CA GLU A 27 2.16 -4.79 5.78
C GLU A 27 2.88 -6.02 5.20
N GLU A 28 2.33 -6.62 4.13
CA GLU A 28 2.99 -7.73 3.41
C GLU A 28 4.36 -7.31 2.86
N LEU A 29 4.44 -6.15 2.21
CA LEU A 29 5.70 -5.62 1.68
C LEU A 29 6.72 -5.39 2.80
N VAL A 30 6.32 -4.79 3.91
CA VAL A 30 7.21 -4.54 5.06
C VAL A 30 7.74 -5.86 5.63
N SER A 31 6.89 -6.86 5.81
CA SER A 31 7.31 -8.18 6.27
C SER A 31 8.35 -8.82 5.33
N ARG A 32 8.15 -8.68 4.02
CA ARG A 32 9.07 -9.22 3.02
C ARG A 32 10.42 -8.49 2.98
N LEU A 33 10.42 -7.16 3.14
CA LEU A 33 11.65 -6.37 3.25
C LEU A 33 12.47 -6.78 4.47
N GLN A 34 11.83 -7.00 5.63
CA GLN A 34 12.51 -7.47 6.84
C GLN A 34 13.22 -8.80 6.61
N LEU A 35 12.56 -9.76 5.93
CA LEU A 35 13.18 -11.06 5.61
C LEU A 35 14.41 -10.91 4.68
N ILE A 36 14.42 -9.93 3.78
CA ILE A 36 15.59 -9.63 2.93
C ILE A 36 16.72 -9.02 3.78
N GLU A 37 16.37 -8.13 4.71
CA GLU A 37 17.35 -7.49 5.60
C GLU A 37 17.97 -8.46 6.62
N GLU A 38 17.36 -9.60 6.89
CA GLU A 38 17.96 -10.66 7.70
C GLU A 38 19.02 -11.48 6.96
N GLN A 39 19.08 -11.38 5.63
CA GLN A 39 20.05 -12.12 4.82
C GLN A 39 21.47 -11.52 4.91
N PRO A 40 22.52 -12.32 4.60
CA PRO A 40 23.88 -11.83 4.43
C PRO A 40 23.94 -10.70 3.40
N LEU A 41 24.80 -9.70 3.64
CA LEU A 41 24.89 -8.50 2.80
C LEU A 41 25.09 -8.82 1.30
N GLY A 42 25.84 -9.87 0.99
CA GLY A 42 26.11 -10.31 -0.39
C GLY A 42 24.86 -10.77 -1.14
N ASP A 43 23.85 -11.28 -0.44
CA ASP A 43 22.65 -11.86 -1.03
C ASP A 43 21.51 -10.84 -1.17
N ARG A 44 21.51 -9.78 -0.35
CA ARG A 44 20.43 -8.78 -0.32
C ARG A 44 20.19 -8.11 -1.66
N ALA A 45 21.25 -7.76 -2.39
CA ALA A 45 21.12 -7.06 -3.68
C ALA A 45 20.33 -7.89 -4.70
N ALA A 46 20.61 -9.20 -4.76
CA ALA A 46 19.89 -10.12 -5.64
C ALA A 46 18.43 -10.29 -5.20
N ALA A 47 18.19 -10.42 -3.89
CA ALA A 47 16.84 -10.54 -3.34
C ALA A 47 15.99 -9.28 -3.58
N PHE A 48 16.57 -8.08 -3.43
CA PHE A 48 15.88 -6.82 -3.75
C PHE A 48 15.59 -6.67 -5.24
N ALA A 49 16.49 -7.10 -6.13
CA ALA A 49 16.23 -7.08 -7.57
C ALA A 49 15.03 -7.96 -7.93
N LEU A 50 14.95 -9.17 -7.38
CA LEU A 50 13.80 -10.06 -7.56
C LEU A 50 12.49 -9.45 -7.04
N LEU A 51 12.51 -8.83 -5.85
CA LEU A 51 11.35 -8.15 -5.31
C LEU A 51 10.90 -6.99 -6.21
N HIS A 52 11.85 -6.20 -6.72
CA HIS A 52 11.56 -5.10 -7.63
C HIS A 52 10.92 -5.60 -8.94
N ASP A 53 11.43 -6.68 -9.53
CA ASP A 53 10.88 -7.27 -10.74
C ASP A 53 9.44 -7.80 -10.52
N GLU A 54 9.16 -8.38 -9.36
CA GLU A 54 7.81 -8.81 -8.99
C GLU A 54 6.84 -7.63 -8.83
N LEU A 55 7.27 -6.57 -8.14
CA LEU A 55 6.46 -5.36 -7.97
C LEU A 55 6.19 -4.69 -9.32
N ARG A 56 7.21 -4.62 -10.18
CA ARG A 56 7.07 -4.12 -11.55
C ARG A 56 6.02 -4.93 -12.33
N ALA A 57 6.11 -6.26 -12.31
CA ALA A 57 5.16 -7.11 -13.00
C ALA A 57 3.73 -6.96 -12.46
N ARG A 58 3.56 -6.79 -11.15
CA ARG A 58 2.26 -6.51 -10.53
C ARG A 58 1.68 -5.16 -10.98
N LEU A 59 2.49 -4.11 -11.03
CA LEU A 59 2.04 -2.79 -11.48
C LEU A 59 1.68 -2.80 -12.97
N GLU A 60 2.54 -3.39 -13.81
CA GLU A 60 2.28 -3.54 -15.24
C GLU A 60 1.03 -4.40 -15.52
N GLY A 61 0.74 -5.40 -14.68
CA GLY A 61 -0.46 -6.24 -14.76
C GLY A 61 -1.73 -5.62 -14.17
N GLY A 62 -1.61 -4.81 -13.12
CA GLY A 62 -2.72 -4.15 -12.42
C GLY A 62 -3.22 -2.89 -13.11
N ASP A 63 -2.33 -2.10 -13.72
CA ASP A 63 -2.68 -0.89 -14.48
C ASP A 63 -3.57 -1.21 -15.71
N GLY A 64 -3.53 -2.44 -16.21
CA GLY A 64 -4.42 -2.91 -17.29
C GLY A 64 -5.86 -3.20 -16.86
N ALA A 65 -6.10 -3.48 -15.57
CA ALA A 65 -7.43 -3.74 -15.03
C ALA A 65 -8.13 -2.46 -14.56
N ALA A 66 -7.39 -1.53 -13.96
CA ALA A 66 -7.92 -0.24 -13.51
C ALA A 66 -8.26 0.73 -14.66
N THR A 67 -7.60 0.61 -15.82
CA THR A 67 -7.90 1.44 -17.01
C THR A 67 -9.09 0.91 -17.86
N ARG A 68 -9.72 -0.21 -17.47
CA ARG A 68 -10.88 -0.80 -18.13
C ARG A 68 -12.07 -0.99 -17.17
N GLY A 69 -12.46 0.09 -16.51
CA GLY A 69 -13.68 0.20 -15.69
C GLY A 69 -14.36 1.53 -15.94
#